data_AF-A0A4Q4CNI0-F1
#
_entry.id   AF-A0A4Q4CNI0-F1
#
_cell.length_a   1.000
_cell.length_b   1.000
_cell.length_c   1.000
_cell.angle_alpha   90.00
_cell.angle_beta   90.00
_cell.angle_gamma   90.00
#
_symmetry.space_group_name_H-M   'P 1'
#
loop_
_entity.id
_entity.type
_entity.pdbx_description
1 polymer ?
#
loop_
_entity_poly.entity_id
_entity_poly.type
_entity_poly.pdbx_seq_one_letter_code
_entity_poly.pdbx_strand_id
1 'polypeptide(L)'
;VDHLEFPEGTRLSWLSQTTLSVDETMETVRRLREKFPQLEDPPSDDICYATQNRQVAVKEIAKEADLVIVVGSANSSNSVRLVEVALDAGASASYRIDDISEFEDHWLDGVKKVGVTSGASVPDDLVQDVLSYLAEHGHPDADAVRTADESLVFSLPQELRRDLKAAGQL
;
A
#
# COMPACT_ATOMS: atom_id res chain seq x y z
N VAL A 1 21.86 7.23 4.00
CA VAL A 1 22.79 6.44 4.85
C VAL A 1 24.16 7.10 4.95
N ASP A 2 24.72 7.58 3.83
CA ASP A 2 26.15 7.91 3.73
C ASP A 2 26.61 9.06 4.64
N HIS A 3 25.72 10.00 5.01
CA HIS A 3 26.03 11.12 5.89
C HIS A 3 25.83 10.87 7.39
N LEU A 4 25.37 9.68 7.79
CA LEU A 4 25.16 9.36 9.21
C LEU A 4 26.50 9.08 9.89
N GLU A 5 26.78 9.74 11.01
CA GLU A 5 27.99 9.55 11.81
C GLU A 5 27.62 9.42 13.29
N PHE A 6 28.21 8.44 13.96
CA PHE A 6 28.00 8.19 15.39
C PHE A 6 29.34 7.91 16.08
N PRO A 7 29.51 8.30 17.35
CA PRO A 7 30.70 7.92 18.12
C PRO A 7 30.90 6.41 18.17
N GLU A 8 32.16 5.97 18.24
CA GLU A 8 32.52 4.56 18.37
C GLU A 8 31.87 3.95 19.64
N GLY A 9 31.37 2.72 19.53
CA GLY A 9 30.69 2.02 20.63
C GLY A 9 29.24 2.47 20.89
N THR A 10 28.70 3.41 20.10
CA THR A 10 27.27 3.77 20.20
C THR A 10 26.40 2.57 19.84
N ARG A 11 25.47 2.22 20.73
CA ARG A 11 24.41 1.23 20.45
C ARG A 11 23.36 1.86 19.56
N LEU A 12 23.08 1.21 18.44
CA LEU A 12 22.17 1.73 17.41
C LEU A 12 21.07 0.69 17.18
N SER A 13 19.84 1.17 17.04
CA SER A 13 18.71 0.39 16.55
C SER A 13 17.95 1.23 15.52
N TRP A 14 17.24 0.58 14.61
CA TRP A 14 16.43 1.24 13.60
C TRP A 14 14.94 1.01 13.85
N LEU A 15 14.14 1.99 13.44
CA LEU A 15 12.69 1.91 13.40
C LEU A 15 12.23 2.41 12.03
N SER A 16 11.04 2.02 11.59
CA SER A 16 10.44 2.55 10.36
C SER A 16 9.03 3.07 10.54
N GLN A 17 8.61 3.92 9.60
CA GLN A 17 7.22 4.31 9.48
C GLN A 17 6.40 3.13 8.91
N THR A 18 5.18 2.96 9.40
CA THR A 18 4.33 1.79 9.13
C THR A 18 3.87 1.63 7.68
N THR A 19 4.01 2.67 6.85
CA THR A 19 3.47 2.79 5.48
C THR A 19 4.53 2.90 4.38
N LEU A 20 5.81 2.66 4.69
CA LEU A 20 6.89 2.70 3.69
C LEU A 20 6.82 1.49 2.72
N SER A 21 7.57 1.53 1.60
CA SER A 21 7.79 0.28 0.84
C SER A 21 8.63 -0.64 1.68
N VAL A 22 8.22 -1.90 1.71
CA VAL A 22 9.01 -2.98 2.30
C VAL A 22 10.37 -3.05 1.63
N ASP A 23 10.44 -3.01 0.30
CA ASP A 23 11.69 -3.25 -0.43
C ASP A 23 12.71 -2.12 -0.23
N GLU A 24 12.28 -0.86 -0.37
CA GLU A 24 13.19 0.28 -0.18
C GLU A 24 13.64 0.42 1.28
N THR A 25 12.75 0.10 2.23
CA THR A 25 13.10 0.07 3.65
C THR A 25 14.17 -0.99 3.90
N MET A 26 13.98 -2.20 3.39
CA MET A 26 14.94 -3.29 3.58
C MET A 26 16.26 -3.04 2.86
N GLU A 27 16.25 -2.40 1.69
CA GLU A 27 17.48 -1.95 1.01
C GLU A 27 18.22 -0.88 1.83
N THR A 28 17.48 0.07 2.41
CA THR A 28 18.05 1.09 3.29
C THR A 28 18.65 0.48 4.55
N VAL A 29 17.96 -0.49 5.17
CA VAL A 29 18.45 -1.24 6.34
C VAL A 29 19.69 -2.05 5.98
N ARG A 30 19.73 -2.68 4.80
CA ARG A 30 20.92 -3.39 4.29
C ARG A 30 22.14 -2.46 4.24
N ARG A 31 21.98 -1.27 3.64
CA ARG A 31 23.04 -0.25 3.59
C ARG A 31 23.44 0.26 4.98
N LEU A 32 22.47 0.43 5.88
CA LEU A 32 22.75 0.81 7.27
C LEU A 32 23.59 -0.25 7.98
N ARG A 33 23.30 -1.54 7.78
CA ARG A 33 24.09 -2.65 8.35
C ARG A 33 25.50 -2.74 7.79
N GLU A 34 25.68 -2.47 6.50
CA GLU A 34 27.02 -2.40 5.90
C GLU A 34 27.89 -1.32 6.55
N LYS A 35 27.28 -0.17 6.89
CA LYS A 35 27.97 0.95 7.54
C LYS A 35 28.10 0.79 9.05
N PHE A 36 27.11 0.20 9.70
CA PHE A 36 27.01 0.01 11.15
C PHE A 36 26.73 -1.46 11.48
N PRO A 37 27.76 -2.33 11.50
CA PRO A 37 27.58 -3.77 11.73
C PRO A 37 26.94 -4.14 13.07
N GLN A 38 26.97 -3.22 14.04
CA GLN A 38 26.36 -3.37 15.36
C GLN A 38 24.88 -2.93 15.43
N LEU A 39 24.26 -2.56 14.30
CA LEU A 39 22.86 -2.13 14.25
C LEU A 39 21.92 -3.27 14.70
N GLU A 40 21.12 -2.99 15.72
CA GLU A 40 20.11 -3.90 16.26
C GLU A 40 18.77 -3.72 15.54
N ASP A 41 18.09 -4.84 15.26
CA ASP A 41 16.74 -4.83 14.71
C ASP A 41 15.69 -4.50 15.79
N PRO A 42 14.55 -3.91 15.39
CA PRO A 42 13.40 -3.86 16.28
C PRO A 42 12.92 -5.28 16.60
N PRO A 43 12.27 -5.49 17.76
CA PRO A 43 11.77 -6.80 18.17
C PRO A 43 10.66 -7.35 17.27
N SER A 44 10.07 -6.51 16.41
CA SER A 44 9.04 -6.86 15.42
C SER A 44 9.13 -5.91 14.23
N ASP A 45 8.58 -6.31 13.08
CA ASP A 45 8.45 -5.42 11.92
C ASP A 45 7.58 -4.21 12.27
N ASP A 46 8.08 -3.00 11.97
CA ASP A 46 7.34 -1.76 12.15
C ASP A 46 6.40 -1.46 10.97
N ILE A 47 6.67 -2.00 9.78
CA ILE A 47 5.74 -1.90 8.64
C ILE A 47 4.54 -2.78 8.94
N CYS A 48 3.34 -2.18 9.00
CA CYS A 48 2.17 -2.92 9.44
C CYS A 48 1.72 -3.96 8.40
N TYR A 49 1.04 -5.01 8.87
CA TYR A 49 0.56 -6.10 8.02
C TYR A 49 -0.28 -5.59 6.82
N ALA A 50 -1.11 -4.58 7.03
CA ALA A 50 -1.99 -4.03 6.00
C ALA A 50 -1.21 -3.39 4.84
N THR A 51 -0.09 -2.72 5.15
CA THR A 51 0.84 -2.16 4.16
C THR A 51 1.53 -3.29 3.41
N GLN A 52 2.09 -4.27 4.13
CA GLN A 52 2.82 -5.39 3.52
C GLN A 52 1.92 -6.20 2.58
N ASN A 53 0.72 -6.57 3.04
CA ASN A 53 -0.22 -7.38 2.26
C ASN A 53 -0.66 -6.68 0.97
N ARG A 54 -0.95 -5.37 1.04
CA ARG A 54 -1.33 -4.58 -0.14
C ARG A 54 -0.18 -4.47 -1.13
N GLN A 55 1.05 -4.28 -0.64
CA GLN A 55 2.23 -4.27 -1.51
C GLN A 55 2.48 -5.64 -2.16
N VAL A 56 2.28 -6.75 -1.44
CA VAL A 56 2.36 -8.09 -2.03
C VAL A 56 1.27 -8.29 -3.08
N ALA A 57 0.03 -7.88 -2.80
CA ALA A 57 -1.08 -7.99 -3.75
C ALA A 57 -0.83 -7.16 -5.02
N VAL A 58 -0.40 -5.90 -4.90
CA VAL A 58 -0.13 -5.06 -6.08
C VAL A 58 1.05 -5.59 -6.89
N LYS A 59 2.07 -6.19 -6.25
CA LYS A 59 3.17 -6.84 -6.96
C LYS A 59 2.69 -7.99 -7.84
N GLU A 60 1.76 -8.82 -7.35
CA GLU A 60 1.19 -9.90 -8.16
C GLU A 60 0.31 -9.37 -9.29
N ILE A 61 -0.48 -8.32 -9.04
CA ILE A 61 -1.31 -7.67 -10.06
C ILE A 61 -0.43 -7.04 -11.16
N ALA A 62 0.64 -6.37 -10.78
CA ALA A 62 1.48 -5.58 -11.66
C ALA A 62 2.27 -6.41 -12.68
N LYS A 63 2.67 -7.65 -12.36
CA LYS A 63 3.47 -8.52 -13.24
C LYS A 63 2.91 -8.72 -14.65
N GLU A 64 1.59 -8.62 -14.78
CA GLU A 64 0.88 -8.86 -16.04
C GLU A 64 0.06 -7.65 -16.50
N ALA A 65 0.10 -6.53 -15.77
CA ALA A 65 -0.72 -5.36 -16.04
C ALA A 65 0.01 -4.35 -16.94
N ASP A 66 -0.67 -3.88 -17.98
CA ASP A 66 -0.19 -2.75 -18.77
C ASP A 66 -0.42 -1.44 -17.99
N LEU A 67 -1.50 -1.38 -17.21
CA LEU A 67 -1.89 -0.24 -16.40
C LEU A 67 -2.32 -0.69 -15.00
N VAL A 68 -1.83 -0.03 -13.95
CA VAL A 68 -2.33 -0.21 -12.58
C VAL A 68 -2.94 1.09 -12.05
N ILE A 69 -4.21 1.04 -11.69
CA ILE A 69 -4.92 2.14 -11.03
C ILE A 69 -4.92 1.90 -9.52
N VAL A 70 -4.40 2.88 -8.79
CA VAL A 70 -4.40 2.89 -7.33
C VAL A 70 -5.41 3.93 -6.85
N VAL A 71 -6.50 3.47 -6.25
CA VAL A 71 -7.47 4.38 -5.65
C VAL A 71 -6.96 4.85 -4.29
N GLY A 72 -7.01 6.15 -4.04
CA GLY A 72 -6.74 6.76 -2.74
C GLY A 72 -6.08 8.14 -2.81
N SER A 73 -6.13 8.83 -1.69
CA SER A 73 -5.70 10.23 -1.61
C SER A 73 -4.20 10.43 -1.80
N ALA A 74 -3.85 11.56 -2.43
CA ALA A 74 -2.46 12.02 -2.57
C ALA A 74 -1.76 12.21 -1.21
N ASN A 75 -2.53 12.45 -0.15
CA ASN A 75 -2.00 12.60 1.21
C ASN A 75 -1.82 11.26 1.95
N SER A 76 -2.19 10.13 1.34
CA SER A 76 -2.01 8.80 1.91
C SER A 76 -0.68 8.21 1.45
N SER A 77 0.30 8.16 2.37
CA SER A 77 1.60 7.55 2.11
C SER A 77 1.48 6.12 1.58
N ASN A 78 0.56 5.30 2.13
CA ASN A 78 0.33 3.95 1.64
C ASN A 78 -0.21 3.93 0.20
N SER A 79 -1.14 4.81 -0.15
CA SER A 79 -1.70 4.88 -1.51
C SER A 79 -0.65 5.31 -2.53
N VAL A 80 0.09 6.38 -2.22
CA VAL A 80 1.19 6.86 -3.09
C VAL A 80 2.22 5.75 -3.29
N ARG A 81 2.55 5.00 -2.23
CA ARG A 81 3.55 3.95 -2.29
C ARG A 81 3.15 2.77 -3.16
N LEU A 82 1.86 2.44 -3.26
CA LEU A 82 1.39 1.35 -4.11
C LEU A 82 1.62 1.63 -5.60
N VAL A 83 1.62 2.90 -6.03
CA VAL A 83 1.95 3.29 -7.42
C VAL A 83 3.40 2.92 -7.74
N GLU A 84 4.32 3.33 -6.87
CA GLU A 84 5.75 3.07 -7.03
C GLU A 84 6.02 1.56 -6.99
N VAL A 85 5.41 0.84 -6.06
CA VAL A 85 5.54 -0.61 -5.94
C VAL A 85 4.97 -1.33 -7.18
N ALA A 86 3.90 -0.84 -7.79
CA ALA A 86 3.36 -1.42 -9.03
C ALA A 86 4.33 -1.26 -10.21
N LEU A 87 4.91 -0.06 -10.36
CA LEU A 87 5.90 0.22 -11.40
C LEU A 87 7.16 -0.65 -11.23
N ASP A 88 7.69 -0.70 -10.01
CA ASP A 88 8.88 -1.51 -9.68
C ASP A 88 8.63 -3.02 -9.90
N ALA A 89 7.37 -3.46 -9.79
CA ALA A 89 6.96 -4.84 -9.99
C ALA A 89 6.67 -5.22 -11.45
N GLY A 90 6.71 -4.26 -12.38
CA GLY A 90 6.63 -4.52 -13.82
C GLY A 90 5.40 -3.96 -14.54
N ALA A 91 4.52 -3.20 -13.86
CA ALA A 91 3.44 -2.51 -14.55
C ALA A 91 4.00 -1.50 -15.55
N SER A 92 3.45 -1.43 -16.76
CA SER A 92 3.95 -0.49 -17.78
C SER A 92 3.60 0.96 -17.43
N ALA A 93 2.45 1.19 -16.79
CA ALA A 93 2.04 2.46 -16.21
C ALA A 93 1.32 2.23 -14.88
N SER A 94 1.40 3.20 -13.97
CA SER A 94 0.56 3.22 -12.77
C SER A 94 0.21 4.65 -12.38
N TYR A 95 -1.06 4.86 -12.04
CA TYR A 95 -1.59 6.16 -11.64
C TYR A 95 -2.40 6.03 -10.37
N ARG A 96 -2.39 7.10 -9.57
CA ARG A 96 -3.22 7.25 -8.40
C ARG A 96 -4.33 8.25 -8.67
N ILE A 97 -5.54 7.87 -8.31
CA ILE A 97 -6.74 8.71 -8.38
C ILE A 97 -7.45 8.75 -7.03
N ASP A 98 -8.00 9.90 -6.64
CA ASP A 98 -8.88 10.00 -5.47
C ASP A 98 -10.21 9.27 -5.74
N ASP A 99 -10.78 9.48 -6.93
CA ASP A 99 -12.01 8.86 -7.40
C ASP A 99 -12.03 8.79 -8.94
N ILE A 100 -13.11 8.22 -9.50
CA ILE A 100 -13.23 7.97 -10.93
C ILE A 100 -13.19 9.24 -11.80
N SER A 101 -13.51 10.42 -11.23
CA SER A 101 -13.48 11.68 -11.99
C SER A 101 -12.07 12.14 -12.38
N GLU A 102 -11.03 11.59 -11.73
CA GLU A 102 -9.63 11.86 -12.07
C GLU A 102 -9.07 10.87 -13.10
N PHE A 103 -9.85 9.86 -13.52
CA PHE A 103 -9.41 8.92 -14.54
C PHE A 103 -9.35 9.61 -15.90
N GLU A 104 -8.24 9.43 -16.63
CA GLU A 104 -8.08 9.97 -17.97
C GLU A 104 -8.20 8.86 -19.02
N ASP A 105 -9.19 8.95 -19.92
CA ASP A 105 -9.50 7.91 -20.94
C ASP A 105 -8.27 7.46 -21.74
N HIS A 106 -7.36 8.40 -22.04
CA HIS A 106 -6.14 8.13 -22.81
C HIS A 106 -5.18 7.15 -22.11
N TRP A 107 -5.34 6.91 -20.80
CA TRP A 107 -4.58 5.87 -20.09
C TRP A 107 -4.94 4.46 -20.59
N LEU A 108 -6.10 4.26 -21.21
CA LEU A 108 -6.51 2.97 -21.78
C LEU A 108 -5.97 2.72 -23.20
N ASP A 109 -5.27 3.69 -23.80
CA ASP A 109 -4.77 3.57 -25.16
C ASP A 109 -3.76 2.42 -25.29
N GLY A 110 -4.18 1.34 -25.96
CA GLY A 110 -3.35 0.15 -26.18
C GLY A 110 -3.22 -0.78 -24.97
N VAL A 111 -3.91 -0.49 -23.87
CA VAL A 111 -3.94 -1.31 -22.66
C VAL A 111 -4.84 -2.53 -22.85
N LYS A 112 -4.32 -3.71 -22.52
CA LYS A 112 -5.06 -4.97 -22.58
C LYS A 112 -5.44 -5.47 -21.19
N LYS A 113 -4.56 -5.27 -20.21
CA LYS A 113 -4.79 -5.69 -18.82
C LYS A 113 -4.65 -4.51 -17.87
N VAL A 114 -5.73 -4.23 -17.16
CA VAL A 114 -5.77 -3.21 -16.10
C VAL A 114 -5.77 -3.91 -14.75
N GLY A 115 -4.85 -3.52 -13.88
CA GLY A 115 -4.88 -3.85 -12.46
C GLY A 115 -5.55 -2.74 -11.67
N VAL A 116 -6.38 -3.08 -10.69
CA VAL A 116 -6.99 -2.11 -9.77
C VAL A 116 -6.64 -2.50 -8.34
N THR A 117 -6.21 -1.53 -7.55
CA THR A 117 -5.97 -1.69 -6.12
C THR A 117 -6.34 -0.41 -5.37
N SER A 118 -6.27 -0.42 -4.05
CA SER A 118 -6.61 0.74 -3.24
C SER A 118 -5.76 0.86 -1.96
N GLY A 119 -5.66 2.08 -1.47
CA GLY A 119 -5.09 2.34 -0.15
C GLY A 119 -5.90 1.75 0.99
N ALA A 120 -5.29 1.57 2.16
CA ALA A 120 -5.95 0.98 3.33
C ALA A 120 -7.15 1.78 3.88
N SER A 121 -7.25 3.07 3.56
CA SER A 121 -8.30 3.97 4.05
C SER A 121 -9.41 4.25 3.03
N VAL A 122 -9.44 3.53 1.92
CA VAL A 122 -10.34 3.81 0.80
C VAL A 122 -11.65 3.02 0.96
N PRO A 123 -12.83 3.68 0.89
CA PRO A 123 -14.12 2.99 0.82
C PRO A 123 -14.23 2.10 -0.42
N ASP A 124 -14.88 0.95 -0.27
CA ASP A 124 -15.01 -0.03 -1.37
C ASP A 124 -15.78 0.54 -2.57
N ASP A 125 -16.78 1.40 -2.34
CA ASP A 125 -17.59 2.00 -3.41
C ASP A 125 -16.73 2.76 -4.45
N LEU A 126 -15.65 3.43 -4.03
CA LEU A 126 -14.74 4.12 -4.95
C LEU A 126 -13.97 3.15 -5.85
N VAL A 127 -13.68 1.94 -5.35
CA VAL A 127 -13.07 0.88 -6.16
C VAL A 127 -14.11 0.33 -7.14
N GLN A 128 -15.35 0.12 -6.69
CA GLN A 128 -16.45 -0.35 -7.55
C GLN A 128 -16.76 0.63 -8.68
N ASP A 129 -16.67 1.94 -8.44
CA ASP A 129 -16.84 2.96 -9.49
C ASP A 129 -15.78 2.81 -10.59
N VAL A 130 -14.53 2.55 -10.24
CA VAL A 130 -13.44 2.28 -11.20
C VAL A 130 -13.70 1.00 -11.98
N LEU A 131 -14.08 -0.08 -11.30
CA LEU A 131 -14.39 -1.36 -11.96
C LEU A 131 -15.57 -1.22 -12.93
N SER A 132 -16.62 -0.50 -12.54
CA SER A 132 -17.79 -0.24 -13.38
C SER A 132 -17.44 0.58 -14.61
N TYR A 133 -16.64 1.63 -14.43
CA TYR A 133 -16.15 2.44 -15.54
C TYR A 133 -15.31 1.61 -16.52
N LEU A 134 -14.38 0.76 -16.03
CA LEU A 134 -13.59 -0.12 -16.89
C LEU A 134 -14.47 -1.12 -17.66
N ALA A 135 -15.55 -1.61 -17.04
CA ALA A 135 -16.51 -2.49 -17.68
C ALA A 135 -17.24 -1.80 -18.85
N GLU A 136 -17.65 -0.55 -18.67
CA GLU A 136 -18.25 0.27 -19.73
C GLU A 136 -17.28 0.54 -20.90
N HIS A 137 -15.97 0.50 -20.62
CA HIS A 137 -14.90 0.68 -21.61
C HIS A 137 -14.36 -0.64 -22.20
N GLY A 138 -15.08 -1.75 -21.99
CA GLY A 138 -14.83 -3.03 -22.66
C GLY A 138 -13.84 -3.95 -21.95
N HIS A 139 -13.45 -3.64 -20.71
CA HIS A 139 -12.77 -4.60 -19.84
C HIS A 139 -13.80 -5.53 -19.18
N PRO A 140 -13.55 -6.85 -19.10
CA PRO A 140 -14.48 -7.77 -18.43
C PRO A 140 -14.47 -7.57 -16.90
N ASP A 141 -15.37 -8.28 -16.22
CA ASP A 141 -15.39 -8.36 -14.75
C ASP A 141 -14.01 -8.71 -14.19
N ALA A 142 -13.63 -8.06 -13.10
CA ALA A 142 -12.31 -8.23 -12.50
C ALA A 142 -12.13 -9.60 -11.86
N ASP A 143 -11.00 -10.24 -12.16
CA ASP A 143 -10.53 -11.44 -11.46
C ASP A 143 -9.76 -11.04 -10.19
N ALA A 144 -10.31 -11.38 -9.02
CA ALA A 144 -9.71 -11.02 -7.74
C ALA A 144 -8.40 -11.80 -7.47
N VAL A 145 -7.30 -11.06 -7.29
CA VAL A 145 -6.00 -11.61 -6.87
C VAL A 145 -5.95 -11.68 -5.34
N ARG A 146 -5.88 -12.90 -4.79
CA ARG A 146 -5.81 -13.13 -3.34
C ARG A 146 -4.44 -13.66 -2.95
N THR A 147 -3.67 -12.86 -2.22
CA THR A 147 -2.33 -13.21 -1.75
C THR A 147 -2.27 -13.53 -0.25
N ALA A 148 -3.21 -13.02 0.54
CA ALA A 148 -3.27 -13.23 1.98
C ALA A 148 -4.72 -13.15 2.50
N ASP A 149 -4.91 -13.67 3.71
CA ASP A 149 -6.15 -13.56 4.49
C ASP A 149 -5.96 -12.60 5.66
N GLU A 150 -6.77 -11.55 5.72
CA GLU A 150 -6.79 -10.57 6.80
C GLU A 150 -7.96 -10.84 7.74
N SER A 151 -7.67 -11.24 8.98
CA SER A 151 -8.69 -11.54 10.01
C SER A 151 -8.58 -10.67 11.28
N LEU A 152 -7.58 -9.77 11.33
CA LEU A 152 -7.32 -8.94 12.49
C LEU A 152 -8.35 -7.80 12.60
N VAL A 153 -9.00 -7.69 13.75
CA VAL A 153 -9.98 -6.63 14.04
C VAL A 153 -9.61 -5.92 15.33
N PHE A 154 -9.47 -4.58 15.26
CA PHE A 154 -9.28 -3.74 16.43
C PHE A 154 -10.63 -3.29 16.98
N SER A 155 -10.98 -3.79 18.17
CA SER A 155 -12.22 -3.40 18.84
C SER A 155 -12.14 -1.97 19.36
N LEU A 156 -13.28 -1.30 19.39
CA LEU A 156 -13.40 0.02 20.03
C LEU A 156 -12.97 -0.04 21.52
N PRO A 157 -12.32 1.03 22.02
CA PRO A 157 -12.07 1.21 23.45
C PRO A 157 -13.32 0.98 24.30
N GLN A 158 -13.13 0.49 25.53
CA GLN A 158 -14.24 0.09 26.40
C GLN A 158 -15.15 1.28 26.73
N GLU A 159 -14.56 2.46 26.87
CA GLU A 159 -15.21 3.74 27.15
C GLU A 159 -16.17 4.12 26.02
N LEU A 160 -15.71 4.07 24.77
CA LEU A 160 -16.53 4.37 23.60
C LEU A 160 -17.66 3.36 23.41
N ARG A 161 -17.39 2.07 23.63
CA ARG A 161 -18.45 1.04 23.58
C ARG A 161 -19.54 1.28 24.64
N ARG A 162 -19.15 1.72 25.84
CA ARG A 162 -20.10 2.05 26.92
C ARG A 162 -20.97 3.25 26.53
N ASP A 163 -20.35 4.30 26.01
CA ASP A 163 -21.04 5.55 25.68
C ASP A 163 -21.98 5.36 24.47
N LEU A 164 -21.57 4.61 23.44
CA LEU A 164 -22.43 4.22 22.32
C LEU A 164 -23.63 3.37 22.76
N LYS A 165 -23.43 2.42 23.68
CA LYS A 165 -24.51 1.63 24.26
C LYS A 165 -25.49 2.48 25.06
N ALA A 166 -24.98 3.47 25.81
CA ALA A 166 -25.83 4.43 26.53
C ALA A 166 -26.62 5.34 25.56
N ALA A 167 -26.07 5.62 24.39
CA ALA A 167 -26.71 6.40 23.33
C ALA A 167 -27.66 5.58 22.42
N GLY A 168 -27.77 4.26 22.60
CA GLY A 168 -28.59 3.39 21.76
C GLY A 168 -28.07 3.22 20.32
N GLN A 169 -26.76 3.43 20.11
CA GLN A 169 -26.07 3.36 18.82
C GLN A 169 -25.27 2.06 18.63
N LEU A 170 -25.42 1.12 19.57
CA LEU A 170 -24.88 -0.25 19.56
C LEU A 170 -25.96 -1.23 20.04
#